data_AF-A0A968FT77-F1
#
_entry.id   AF-A0A968FT77-F1
#
_cell.length_a   1.000
_cell.length_b   1.000
_cell.length_c   1.000
_cell.angle_alpha   90.00
_cell.angle_beta   90.00
_cell.angle_gamma   90.00
#
_symmetry.space_group_name_H-M   'P 1'
#
loop_
_entity.id
_entity.type
_entity.pdbx_description
1 polymer ?
#
loop_
_entity_poly.entity_id
_entity_poly.type
_entity_poly.pdbx_seq_one_letter_code
_entity_poly.pdbx_strand_id
1 'polypeptide(L)'
;SQFMLNRCRSGLYSQLEINRGLPASYLVKHFERNGTEWQIKAEFRKMIDFRFLNLSGEWPSMPTMDLIMMRNVLIYFDTDMKKRILL
;
A
#
# COMPACT_ATOMS: atom_id res chain seq x y z
N SER A 1 -8.71 2.69 -6.78
CA SER A 1 -9.75 3.69 -6.42
C SER A 1 -9.12 4.81 -5.60
N GLN A 2 -9.50 6.06 -5.87
CA GLN A 2 -9.01 7.22 -5.12
C GLN A 2 -9.32 7.14 -3.62
N PHE A 3 -10.49 6.59 -3.27
CA PHE A 3 -10.90 6.37 -1.88
C PHE A 3 -9.89 5.50 -1.11
N MET A 4 -9.48 4.38 -1.72
CA MET A 4 -8.51 3.47 -1.10
C MET A 4 -7.13 4.11 -0.94
N LEU A 5 -6.67 4.90 -1.91
CA LEU A 5 -5.41 5.63 -1.79
C LEU A 5 -5.45 6.63 -0.62
N ASN A 6 -6.57 7.34 -0.44
CA ASN A 6 -6.73 8.26 0.69
C ASN A 6 -6.75 7.53 2.04
N ARG A 7 -7.39 6.36 2.11
CA ARG A 7 -7.32 5.50 3.30
C ARG A 7 -5.89 5.04 3.60
N CYS A 8 -5.13 4.64 2.59
CA CYS A 8 -3.72 4.29 2.80
C CYS A 8 -2.88 5.48 3.28
N ARG A 9 -3.11 6.68 2.73
CA ARG A 9 -2.43 7.93 3.15
C ARG A 9 -2.76 8.34 4.60
N SER A 10 -3.99 8.10 5.07
CA SER A 10 -4.34 8.39 6.46
C SER A 10 -3.57 7.49 7.43
N GLY A 11 -3.26 6.26 6.99
CA GLY A 11 -2.54 5.26 7.78
C GLY A 11 -3.31 4.83 9.03
N LEU A 12 -4.65 4.90 8.97
CA LEU A 12 -5.57 4.48 10.02
C LEU A 12 -5.98 3.02 9.79
N TYR A 13 -5.93 2.25 10.88
CA TYR A 13 -6.25 0.84 10.90
C TYR A 13 -7.09 0.51 12.12
N SER A 14 -8.09 -0.34 11.94
CA SER A 14 -8.88 -0.89 13.03
C SER A 14 -8.04 -1.82 13.91
N GLN A 15 -8.53 -2.08 15.13
CA GLN A 15 -7.93 -3.06 16.03
C GLN A 15 -7.80 -4.46 15.39
N LEU A 16 -8.79 -4.86 14.59
CA LEU A 16 -8.79 -6.16 13.91
C LEU A 16 -7.71 -6.26 12.85
N GLU A 17 -7.48 -5.19 12.08
CA GLU A 17 -6.45 -5.16 11.04
C GLU A 17 -5.05 -5.22 11.66
N ILE A 18 -4.82 -4.49 12.75
CA ILE A 18 -3.53 -4.46 13.45
C ILE A 18 -3.18 -5.80 14.10
N ASN A 19 -4.16 -6.52 14.64
CA ASN A 19 -3.89 -7.79 15.33
C ASN A 19 -3.57 -8.95 14.36
N ARG A 20 -3.63 -8.74 13.04
CA ARG A 20 -3.36 -9.77 12.04
C ARG A 20 -1.90 -9.76 11.60
N GLY A 21 -1.09 -10.58 12.27
CA GLY A 21 0.30 -10.86 11.86
C GLY A 21 1.32 -9.78 12.25
N LEU A 22 0.92 -8.72 12.96
CA LEU A 22 1.85 -7.73 13.50
C LEU A 22 2.23 -8.07 14.95
N PRO A 23 3.52 -8.24 15.28
CA PRO A 23 3.95 -8.42 16.66
C PRO A 23 3.61 -7.20 17.54
N ALA A 24 3.20 -7.42 18.78
CA ALA A 24 2.80 -6.36 19.70
C ALA A 24 3.90 -5.30 19.94
N SER A 25 5.17 -5.71 19.93
CA SER A 25 6.30 -4.78 20.07
C SER A 25 6.38 -3.77 18.92
N TYR A 26 6.06 -4.19 17.70
CA TYR A 26 6.02 -3.31 16.53
C TYR A 26 4.84 -2.35 16.60
N LEU A 27 3.69 -2.81 17.07
CA LEU A 27 2.52 -1.96 17.28
C LEU A 27 2.86 -0.79 18.20
N VAL A 28 3.36 -1.09 19.41
CA VAL A 28 3.71 -0.07 20.41
C VAL A 28 4.81 0.87 19.90
N LYS A 29 5.74 0.35 19.10
CA LYS A 29 6.87 1.15 18.58
C LYS A 29 6.46 2.09 17.46
N HIS A 30 5.58 1.66 16.55
CA HIS A 30 5.37 2.31 15.26
C HIS A 30 3.98 2.94 15.07
N PHE A 31 3.03 2.66 15.96
CA PHE A 31 1.68 3.21 15.89
C PHE A 31 1.34 4.02 17.14
N GLU A 32 0.33 4.88 16.98
CA GLU A 32 -0.28 5.69 18.02
C GLU A 32 -1.77 5.42 18.04
N ARG A 33 -2.38 5.45 19.24
CA ARG A 33 -3.80 5.25 19.38
C ARG A 33 -4.56 6.51 18.96
N ASN A 34 -5.53 6.36 18.07
CA ASN A 34 -6.37 7.44 17.57
C ASN A 34 -7.86 7.05 17.78
N GLY A 35 -8.40 7.39 18.95
CA GLY A 35 -9.74 6.97 19.36
C GLY A 35 -9.88 5.45 19.43
N THR A 36 -10.71 4.90 18.55
CA THR A 36 -10.96 3.45 18.41
C THR A 36 -10.03 2.77 17.39
N GLU A 37 -9.22 3.54 16.68
CA GLU A 37 -8.30 3.06 15.65
C GLU A 37 -6.83 3.27 16.07
N TRP A 38 -5.94 2.72 15.26
CA TRP A 38 -4.50 2.89 15.36
C TRP A 38 -3.99 3.61 14.13
N GLN A 39 -3.15 4.61 14.34
CA GLN A 39 -2.52 5.35 13.26
C GLN A 39 -1.04 5.10 13.23
N ILE A 40 -0.49 4.76 12.05
CA ILE A 40 0.95 4.66 11.88
C ILE A 40 1.60 6.03 12.05
N LYS A 41 2.71 6.08 12.79
CA LYS A 41 3.46 7.32 13.06
C LYS A 41 3.76 8.08 11.77
N ALA A 42 3.72 9.41 11.88
CA ALA A 42 3.88 10.30 10.73
C ALA A 42 5.22 10.13 10.00
N GLU A 43 6.28 9.73 10.71
CA GLU A 43 7.60 9.46 10.14
C GLU A 43 7.55 8.39 9.03
N PHE A 44 6.82 7.30 9.21
CA PHE A 44 6.64 6.27 8.19
C PHE A 44 5.77 6.75 7.04
N ARG A 45 4.69 7.50 7.34
CA ARG A 45 3.80 8.02 6.29
C ARG A 45 4.53 8.98 5.34
N LYS A 46 5.47 9.77 5.87
CA LYS A 46 6.29 10.67 5.06
C LYS A 46 7.28 9.94 4.14
N MET A 47 7.61 8.68 4.44
CA MET A 47 8.49 7.86 3.60
C MET A 47 7.75 7.19 2.43
N ILE A 48 6.42 7.24 2.39
CA ILE A 48 5.61 6.50 1.42
C ILE A 48 4.81 7.48 0.57
N ASP A 49 4.99 7.40 -0.75
CA ASP A 49 4.18 8.14 -1.71
C ASP A 49 3.13 7.22 -2.34
N PHE A 50 1.86 7.53 -2.13
CA PHE A 50 0.74 6.81 -2.73
C PHE A 50 0.31 7.51 -4.01
N ARG A 51 0.39 6.83 -5.14
CA ARG A 51 -0.06 7.34 -6.46
C ARG A 51 -1.10 6.42 -7.07
N PHE A 52 -1.99 7.00 -7.88
CA PHE A 52 -2.88 6.22 -8.71
C PHE A 52 -2.12 5.74 -9.94
N LEU A 53 -2.21 4.44 -10.22
CA LEU A 53 -1.68 3.81 -11.42
C LEU A 53 -2.70 2.80 -11.94
N ASN A 54 -3.07 2.91 -13.21
CA ASN A 54 -3.85 1.89 -13.88
C ASN A 54 -2.90 0.92 -14.60
N LEU A 55 -2.77 -0.31 -14.09
CA LEU A 55 -1.85 -1.31 -14.65
C LEU A 55 -2.19 -1.67 -16.11
N SER A 56 -3.47 -1.62 -16.49
CA SER A 56 -3.92 -1.90 -17.87
C SER A 56 -3.98 -0.67 -18.77
N GLY A 57 -3.65 0.52 -18.24
CA GLY A 57 -3.63 1.77 -18.98
C GLY A 57 -2.22 2.22 -19.32
N GLU A 58 -2.10 3.48 -19.72
CA GLU A 58 -0.80 4.13 -19.87
C GLU A 58 -0.19 4.45 -18.50
N TRP A 59 1.12 4.19 -18.39
CA TRP A 59 1.85 4.44 -17.16
C TRP A 59 2.51 5.82 -17.24
N PRO A 60 2.45 6.61 -16.16
CA PRO A 60 3.24 7.83 -16.07
C PRO A 60 4.73 7.47 -16.04
N SER A 61 5.60 8.48 -16.24
CA SER A 61 7.04 8.29 -16.03
C SER A 61 7.30 7.80 -14.61
N MET A 62 7.82 6.58 -14.49
CA MET A 62 8.17 5.97 -13.20
C MET A 62 9.66 6.17 -12.93
N PRO A 63 10.06 6.44 -11.68
CA PRO A 63 11.46 6.45 -11.32
C PRO A 63 12.03 5.03 -11.42
N THR A 64 13.36 4.92 -11.49
CA THR A 64 14.03 3.63 -11.33
C THR A 64 13.74 3.08 -9.93
N MET A 65 13.46 1.77 -9.85
CA MET A 65 13.12 1.09 -8.60
C MET A 65 14.04 -0.11 -8.42
N ASP A 66 14.60 -0.27 -7.22
CA ASP A 66 15.41 -1.45 -6.89
C ASP A 66 14.58 -2.72 -6.74
N LEU A 67 13.32 -2.58 -6.30
CA LEU A 67 12.39 -3.69 -6.08
C LEU A 67 10.96 -3.29 -6.44
N ILE A 68 10.31 -4.15 -7.22
CA ILE A 68 8.88 -4.02 -7.57
C ILE A 68 8.10 -5.18 -6.94
N MET A 69 7.06 -4.87 -6.16
CA MET A 69 6.18 -5.87 -5.54
C MET A 69 4.78 -5.82 -6.16
N MET A 70 4.41 -6.86 -6.92
CA MET A 70 3.08 -7.04 -7.52
C MET A 70 2.45 -8.37 -7.09
N ARG A 71 1.90 -8.41 -5.87
CA ARG A 71 1.32 -9.64 -5.31
C ARG A 71 -0.20 -9.69 -5.53
N ASN A 72 -0.70 -10.86 -5.94
CA ASN A 72 -2.14 -11.17 -6.08
C ASN A 72 -2.93 -10.26 -7.02
N VAL A 73 -2.26 -9.46 -7.88
CA VAL A 73 -2.92 -8.53 -8.82
C VAL A 73 -2.86 -9.02 -10.27
N LEU A 74 -1.75 -9.65 -10.67
CA LEU A 74 -1.58 -10.08 -12.07
C LEU A 74 -2.58 -11.18 -12.47
N ILE A 75 -3.11 -11.94 -11.51
CA ILE A 75 -4.09 -13.00 -11.75
C ILE A 75 -5.39 -12.52 -12.41
N TYR A 76 -5.69 -11.22 -12.33
CA TYR A 76 -6.89 -10.62 -12.94
C TYR A 76 -6.73 -10.27 -14.43
N PHE A 77 -5.52 -10.36 -14.99
CA PHE A 77 -5.24 -10.02 -16.39
C PHE A 77 -5.03 -11.27 -17.25
N ASP A 78 -5.35 -11.15 -18.53
CA ASP A 78 -5.00 -12.17 -19.52
C ASP A 78 -3.48 -12.24 -19.74
N THR A 79 -3.04 -13.24 -20.51
CA THR A 79 -1.61 -13.50 -20.75
C THR A 79 -0.94 -12.35 -21.51
N ASP A 80 -1.63 -11.69 -22.43
CA ASP A 80 -1.06 -10.63 -23.25
C ASP A 80 -0.88 -9.34 -22.46
N MET A 81 -1.86 -8.98 -21.63
CA MET A 81 -1.77 -7.86 -20.71
C MET A 81 -0.71 -8.11 -19.63
N LYS A 82 -0.59 -9.34 -19.09
CA LYS A 82 0.50 -9.68 -18.17
C LYS A 82 1.87 -9.44 -18.79
N LYS A 83 2.06 -9.83 -20.05
CA LYS A 83 3.32 -9.58 -20.78
C LYS A 83 3.59 -8.09 -20.90
N ARG A 84 2.59 -7.28 -21.30
CA ARG A 84 2.73 -5.82 -21.40
C ARG A 84 3.08 -5.14 -20.07
N ILE A 85 2.61 -5.67 -18.96
CA ILE A 85 2.90 -5.11 -17.62
C ILE A 85 4.33 -5.45 -17.17
N LEU A 86 4.87 -6.60 -17.60
CA LEU A 86 6.16 -7.13 -17.15
C LEU A 86 7.32 -6.87 -18.12
N LEU A 87 7.02 -6.56 -19.38
CA LEU A 87 7.94 -6.36 -20.50
C LEU A 87 7.67 -5.00 -21.13
#